data_AF-A0A349EQ10-F1
#
_entry.id   AF-A0A349EQ10-F1
#
_cell.length_a   1.000
_cell.length_b   1.000
_cell.length_c   1.000
_cell.angle_alpha   90.00
_cell.angle_beta   90.00
_cell.angle_gamma   90.00
#
_symmetry.space_group_name_H-M   'P 1'
#
loop_
_entity.id
_entity.type
_entity.pdbx_description
1 polymer ?
#
loop_
_entity_poly.entity_id
_entity_poly.type
_entity_poly.pdbx_seq_one_letter_code
_entity_poly.pdbx_strand_id
1 'polypeptide(L)'
;MGLLLIGPGEFFGELALLQEETRFVTARTEAATDLLVMTRKDFHALLDLDPRTGSRILMAVAKLLAMRTRAHAAALKNMLLA
;
A
#
# COMPACT_ATOMS: atom_id res chain seq x y z
N MET A 1 10.14 5.88 -15.20
CA MET A 1 8.95 5.00 -15.18
C MET A 1 8.70 4.59 -13.74
N GLY A 2 7.54 4.88 -13.16
CA GLY A 2 7.19 4.42 -11.80
C GLY A 2 7.00 2.90 -11.78
N LEU A 3 7.16 2.28 -10.61
CA LEU A 3 6.96 0.83 -10.43
C LEU A 3 5.49 0.39 -10.60
N LEU A 4 4.55 1.32 -10.38
CA LEU A 4 3.11 1.09 -10.47
C LEU A 4 2.38 2.43 -10.68
N LEU A 5 1.31 2.43 -11.49
CA LEU A 5 0.32 3.51 -11.56
C LEU A 5 -0.92 3.08 -10.78
N ILE A 6 -1.42 3.96 -9.92
CA ILE A 6 -2.60 3.70 -9.09
C ILE A 6 -3.57 4.88 -9.19
N GLY A 7 -4.86 4.59 -9.06
CA GLY A 7 -5.96 5.54 -9.26
C GLY A 7 -6.94 5.63 -8.08
N PRO A 8 -8.09 6.30 -8.29
CA PRO A 8 -9.10 6.49 -7.25
C PRO A 8 -9.55 5.18 -6.61
N GLY A 9 -9.66 5.17 -5.27
CA GLY A 9 -10.04 4.00 -4.48
C GLY A 9 -8.90 3.03 -4.18
N GLU A 10 -7.73 3.21 -4.80
CA GLU A 10 -6.53 2.47 -4.44
C GLU A 10 -5.77 3.16 -3.30
N PHE A 11 -4.98 2.37 -2.58
CA PHE A 11 -4.22 2.83 -1.42
C PHE A 11 -2.72 2.59 -1.65
N PHE A 12 -1.84 3.31 -0.95
CA PHE A 12 -0.41 3.02 -0.91
C PHE A 12 0.18 3.37 0.47
N GLY A 13 1.36 2.83 0.77
CA GLY A 13 2.06 3.09 2.04
C GLY A 13 1.90 1.98 3.08
N GLU A 14 1.40 0.82 2.68
CA GLU A 14 1.19 -0.38 3.52
C GLU A 14 2.43 -0.85 4.22
N LEU A 15 3.58 -0.76 3.55
CA LEU A 15 4.83 -1.19 4.15
C LEU A 15 5.17 -0.28 5.34
N ALA A 16 4.93 1.03 5.24
CA ALA A 16 5.10 1.95 6.36
C ALA A 16 4.01 1.75 7.44
N LEU A 17 2.83 1.26 7.07
CA LEU A 17 1.78 0.92 8.03
C LEU A 17 2.16 -0.30 8.88
N LEU A 18 2.80 -1.31 8.27
CA LEU A 18 3.08 -2.60 8.91
C LEU A 18 4.51 -2.76 9.46
N GLN A 19 5.49 -2.09 8.86
CA GLN A 19 6.90 -2.16 9.26
C GLN A 19 7.38 -0.78 9.71
N GLU A 20 8.12 -0.76 10.81
CA GLU A 20 8.39 0.49 11.52
C GLU A 20 9.29 1.45 10.74
N GLU A 21 10.15 0.94 9.86
CA GLU A 21 10.92 1.71 8.89
C GLU A 21 11.15 0.86 7.64
N THR A 22 10.80 1.41 6.46
CA THR A 22 11.63 1.45 5.23
C THR A 22 10.79 2.09 4.12
N ARG A 23 11.09 3.34 3.76
CA ARG A 23 10.51 3.96 2.55
C ARG A 23 11.19 3.35 1.33
N PHE A 24 10.63 2.27 0.79
CA PHE A 24 11.19 1.58 -0.38
C PHE A 24 10.97 2.34 -1.69
N VAL A 25 9.90 3.12 -1.79
CA VAL A 25 9.47 3.75 -3.05
C VAL A 25 8.96 5.17 -2.81
N THR A 26 9.06 6.00 -3.85
CA THR A 26 8.48 7.35 -3.87
C THR A 26 7.14 7.30 -4.59
N ALA A 27 6.11 7.88 -3.97
CA ALA A 27 4.84 8.19 -4.64
C ALA A 27 4.87 9.63 -5.15
N ARG A 28 4.40 9.85 -6.37
CA ARG A 28 4.26 11.17 -7.00
C ARG A 28 2.88 11.24 -7.64
N THR A 29 2.18 12.35 -7.46
CA THR A 29 0.91 12.59 -8.14
C THR A 29 1.15 13.08 -9.56
N GLU A 30 0.32 12.63 -10.52
CA GLU A 30 0.36 13.11 -11.91
C GLU A 30 -0.58 14.31 -12.13
N ALA A 31 -1.50 14.56 -11.20
CA ALA A 31 -2.45 15.67 -11.21
C ALA A 31 -2.75 16.12 -9.76
N ALA A 32 -3.63 17.11 -9.60
CA ALA A 32 -4.22 17.42 -8.30
C ALA A 32 -4.95 16.18 -7.75
N THR A 33 -4.68 15.81 -6.50
CA THR A 33 -5.17 14.56 -5.90
C THR A 33 -5.45 14.77 -4.43
N ASP A 34 -6.64 14.35 -4.00
CA ASP A 34 -7.01 14.28 -2.59
C ASP A 34 -6.74 12.88 -2.04
N LEU A 35 -6.20 12.82 -0.83
CA LEU A 35 -5.84 11.57 -0.16
C LEU A 35 -6.46 11.50 1.23
N LEU A 36 -6.99 10.33 1.56
CA LEU A 36 -7.31 9.99 2.94
C LEU A 36 -6.06 9.41 3.60
N VAL A 37 -5.69 9.96 4.75
CA VAL A 37 -4.49 9.55 5.49
C VAL A 37 -4.91 8.74 6.71
N MET A 38 -4.33 7.55 6.84
CA MET A 38 -4.40 6.74 8.05
C MET A 38 -3.00 6.63 8.63
N THR A 39 -2.79 7.15 9.84
CA THR A 39 -1.50 7.01 10.51
C THR A 39 -1.36 5.61 11.11
N ARG A 40 -0.12 5.17 11.35
CA ARG A 40 0.14 3.91 12.05
C ARG A 40 -0.51 3.88 13.43
N LYS A 41 -0.44 5.00 14.15
CA LYS A 41 -1.07 5.15 15.47
C LYS A 41 -2.58 4.94 15.40
N ASP A 42 -3.26 5.58 14.45
CA ASP A 42 -4.71 5.46 14.29
C ASP A 42 -5.11 4.05 13.86
N PHE A 43 -4.29 3.42 13.02
CA PHE A 43 -4.49 2.03 12.62
C PHE A 43 -4.40 1.08 13.81
N HIS A 44 -3.36 1.16 14.65
CA HIS A 44 -3.27 0.34 15.85
C HIS A 44 -4.45 0.60 16.81
N ALA A 45 -4.80 1.87 17.03
CA ALA A 45 -5.95 2.22 17.87
C ALA A 45 -7.26 1.59 17.36
N LEU A 46 -7.44 1.51 16.03
CA LEU A 46 -8.60 0.86 15.42
C LEU A 46 -8.59 -0.66 15.64
N LEU A 47 -7.43 -1.32 15.57
CA LEU A 47 -7.32 -2.75 15.85
C LEU A 47 -7.76 -3.08 17.28
N ASP A 48 -7.43 -2.21 18.23
CA ASP A 48 -7.78 -2.37 19.63
C ASP A 48 -9.25 -2.02 19.92
N LEU A 49 -9.76 -0.95 19.30
CA LEU A 49 -11.11 -0.43 19.53
C LEU A 49 -12.20 -1.32 18.92
N ASP A 50 -11.98 -1.80 17.69
CA ASP A 50 -12.91 -2.68 16.97
C ASP A 50 -12.14 -3.78 16.22
N PRO A 51 -11.88 -4.93 16.88
CA PRO A 51 -11.17 -6.04 16.27
C PRO A 51 -11.86 -6.61 15.02
N ARG A 52 -13.19 -6.50 14.91
CA ARG A 52 -13.93 -6.99 13.74
C ARG A 52 -13.63 -6.11 12.54
N THR A 53 -13.67 -4.79 12.69
CA THR A 53 -13.27 -3.86 11.62
C THR A 53 -11.77 -3.97 11.34
N GLY A 54 -10.95 -4.06 12.38
CA GLY A 54 -9.50 -4.24 12.27
C GLY A 54 -9.12 -5.46 11.43
N SER A 55 -9.74 -6.62 11.67
CA SER A 55 -9.48 -7.84 10.87
C SER A 55 -9.84 -7.68 9.39
N ARG A 56 -10.90 -6.93 9.07
CA ARG A 56 -11.29 -6.64 7.68
C ARG A 56 -10.28 -5.75 6.98
N ILE A 57 -9.76 -4.74 7.67
CA ILE A 57 -8.72 -3.85 7.13
C ILE A 57 -7.41 -4.61 6.96
N LEU A 58 -6.99 -5.40 7.94
CA LEU A 58 -5.81 -6.27 7.83
C LEU A 58 -5.90 -7.20 6.62
N MET A 59 -7.07 -7.81 6.39
CA MET A 59 -7.30 -8.65 5.21
C MET A 59 -7.20 -7.86 3.90
N ALA A 60 -7.68 -6.60 3.87
CA ALA A 60 -7.56 -5.75 2.70
C ALA A 60 -6.09 -5.39 2.40
N VAL A 61 -5.32 -5.03 3.43
CA VAL A 61 -3.88 -4.75 3.32
C VAL A 61 -3.11 -6.00 2.86
N ALA A 62 -3.43 -7.17 3.42
CA ALA A 62 -2.80 -8.44 3.02
C ALA A 62 -3.08 -8.79 1.55
N LYS A 63 -4.32 -8.63 1.10
CA LYS A 63 -4.69 -8.83 -0.32
C LYS A 63 -3.94 -7.87 -1.23
N LEU A 64 -3.83 -6.60 -0.86
CA LEU A 64 -3.09 -5.62 -1.63
C LEU A 64 -1.60 -5.98 -1.75
N LEU A 65 -0.95 -6.34 -0.63
CA LEU A 65 0.44 -6.79 -0.64
C LEU A 65 0.64 -7.96 -1.59
N ALA A 66 -0.25 -8.96 -1.54
CA ALA A 66 -0.20 -10.11 -2.43
C ALA A 66 -0.33 -9.72 -3.92
N MET A 67 -1.20 -8.76 -4.24
CA MET A 67 -1.32 -8.22 -5.61
C MET A 67 -0.05 -7.48 -6.05
N ARG A 68 0.51 -6.63 -5.19
CA ARG A 68 1.69 -5.82 -5.50
C ARG A 68 2.96 -6.63 -5.67
N THR A 69 3.17 -7.66 -4.85
CA THR A 69 4.32 -8.57 -4.99
C THR A 69 4.32 -9.24 -6.38
N ARG A 70 3.15 -9.66 -6.89
CA ARG A 70 3.04 -10.22 -8.24
C ARG A 70 3.34 -9.18 -9.32
N ALA A 71 2.80 -7.96 -9.17
CA ALA A 71 3.00 -6.88 -10.13
C ALA A 71 4.49 -6.48 -10.22
N HIS A 72 5.18 -6.33 -9.10
CA HIS A 72 6.61 -6.01 -9.07
C HIS A 72 7.47 -7.11 -9.68
N ALA A 73 7.17 -8.39 -9.41
CA ALA A 73 7.89 -9.51 -10.02
C ALA A 73 7.75 -9.52 -11.56
N ALA A 74 6.54 -9.25 -12.07
CA ALA A 74 6.32 -9.14 -13.51
C ALA A 74 7.05 -7.94 -14.14
N ALA A 75 7.02 -6.78 -13.48
CA ALA A 75 7.72 -5.58 -13.92
C ALA A 75 9.24 -5.80 -14.00
N LEU A 76 9.83 -6.43 -12.97
CA LEU A 76 11.26 -6.78 -12.96
C LEU A 76 11.61 -7.74 -14.09
N LYS A 77 10.79 -8.78 -14.31
CA LYS A 77 10.99 -9.73 -15.42
C LYS A 77 10.99 -9.01 -16.78
N ASN A 78 10.06 -8.08 -17.00
CA ASN A 78 9.99 -7.32 -18.25
C ASN A 78 11.20 -6.39 -18.44
N MET A 79 11.72 -5.78 -17.36
CA MET A 79 12.92 -4.95 -17.41
C MET A 79 14.19 -5.73 -17.73
N LEU A 80 14.28 -7.00 -17.31
CA LEU A 80 15.45 -7.85 -17.54
C LEU A 80 15.45 -8.54 -18.92
N LEU A 81 14.30 -8.60 -19.60
CA LEU A 81 14.11 -9.25 -20.90
C LEU A 81 14.00 -8.26 -22.08
N ALA A 82 14.10 -6.96 -21.81
CA ALA A 82 14.14 -5.88 -22.79
C ALA A 82 15.58 -5.37 -22.97
#